data_AF-A0A3R7ATC5-F1
#
_entry.id   AF-A0A3R7ATC5-F1
#
_cell.length_a   1.000
_cell.length_b   1.000
_cell.length_c   1.000
_cell.angle_alpha   90.00
_cell.angle_beta   90.00
_cell.angle_gamma   90.00
#
_symmetry.space_group_name_H-M   'P 1'
#
loop_
_entity.id
_entity.type
_entity.pdbx_description
1 polymer ?
#
loop_
_entity_poly.entity_id
_entity_poly.type
_entity_poly.pdbx_seq_one_letter_code
_entity_poly.pdbx_strand_id
1 'polypeptide(L)'
;MREMSEEEVSEWQRLPAPLQLQFYDHARREAQRRVEVLRELDRKLRGLGSLLSFRAVGEDDWRGLRVGVVDGSCPPSPDVRLGGSYALFCSSFKIFQGDELIDEGYSSGMLFRGNTERYSSRAILRLLMMRLERKSALECLERGVDWIIIDGSFFGFRYRCRRVEEAEFTWYEADEGGEVMELSSTGEKLIRELFRDTRRLLDAKTVAIVKRVRTAAIDGFLLSRRWSSIEAASNPAERIREVKMIR
;
A
#
# COMPACT_ATOMS: atom_id res chain seq x y z
N MET A 1 -25.94 44.55 26.29
CA MET A 1 -24.47 44.53 26.19
C MET A 1 -24.12 43.36 25.27
N ARG A 2 -23.69 43.62 24.03
CA ARG A 2 -23.28 42.55 23.09
C ARG A 2 -21.84 42.21 23.42
N GLU A 3 -21.58 40.94 23.77
CA GLU A 3 -20.22 40.38 23.80
C GLU A 3 -19.62 40.52 22.39
N MET A 4 -18.51 41.25 22.30
CA MET A 4 -17.67 41.25 21.11
C MET A 4 -16.96 39.90 21.08
N SER A 5 -17.24 39.09 20.06
CA SER A 5 -16.40 37.93 19.73
C SER A 5 -14.98 38.44 19.48
N GLU A 6 -14.02 37.98 20.28
CA GLU A 6 -12.60 38.14 19.98
C GLU A 6 -12.36 37.58 18.57
N GLU A 7 -12.02 38.45 17.61
CA GLU A 7 -11.55 38.00 16.31
C GLU A 7 -10.25 37.21 16.57
N GLU A 8 -10.29 35.89 16.35
CA GLU A 8 -9.10 35.04 16.39
C GLU A 8 -8.10 35.55 15.34
N VAL A 9 -7.18 36.41 15.76
CA VAL A 9 -6.06 36.85 14.94
C VAL A 9 -5.26 35.61 14.57
N SER A 10 -5.28 35.26 13.28
CA SER A 10 -4.59 34.09 12.76
C SER A 10 -3.11 34.13 13.19
N GLU A 11 -2.56 33.00 13.63
CA GLU A 11 -1.13 32.87 13.96
C GLU A 11 -0.23 33.37 12.80
N TRP A 12 -0.74 33.36 11.57
CA TRP A 12 -0.12 33.95 10.39
C TRP A 12 0.10 35.46 10.50
N GLN A 13 -0.90 36.20 10.98
CA GLN A 13 -0.89 37.65 11.10
C GLN A 13 0.03 38.12 12.24
N ARG A 14 0.41 37.20 13.15
CA ARG A 14 1.38 37.46 14.23
C ARG A 14 2.83 37.40 13.76
N LEU A 15 3.10 36.90 12.55
CA LEU A 15 4.46 36.83 12.00
C LEU A 15 4.98 38.23 11.64
N PRO A 16 6.31 38.48 11.71
CA PRO A 16 6.90 39.68 11.15
C PRO A 16 6.53 39.86 9.67
N ALA A 17 6.17 41.10 9.28
CA ALA A 17 5.75 41.41 7.91
C ALA A 17 6.72 40.92 6.80
N PRO A 18 8.06 40.97 6.97
CA PRO A 18 8.97 40.40 5.98
C PRO A 18 8.79 38.89 5.77
N LEU A 19 8.49 38.13 6.82
CA LEU A 19 8.25 36.68 6.72
C LEU A 19 6.91 36.38 6.06
N GLN A 20 5.87 37.15 6.36
CA GLN A 20 4.57 37.02 5.68
C GLN A 20 4.75 37.20 4.16
N LEU A 21 5.44 38.25 3.73
CA LEU A 21 5.72 38.52 2.31
C LEU A 21 6.54 37.40 1.65
N GLN A 22 7.60 36.91 2.31
CA GLN A 22 8.39 35.79 1.81
C GLN A 22 7.55 34.53 1.64
N PHE A 23 6.68 34.20 2.59
CA PHE A 23 5.82 33.03 2.45
C PHE A 23 4.75 33.20 1.37
N TYR A 24 4.19 34.40 1.18
CA TYR A 24 3.32 34.68 0.02
C TYR A 24 4.07 34.47 -1.30
N ASP A 25 5.30 34.93 -1.41
CA ASP A 25 6.15 34.71 -2.58
C ASP A 25 6.44 33.23 -2.81
N HIS A 26 6.75 32.48 -1.75
CA HIS A 26 6.92 31.03 -1.81
C HIS A 26 5.64 30.33 -2.29
N ALA A 27 4.49 30.66 -1.70
CA ALA A 27 3.20 30.09 -2.08
C ALA A 27 2.86 30.40 -3.55
N ARG A 28 3.12 31.63 -4.01
CA ARG A 28 2.90 32.04 -5.40
C ARG A 28 3.77 31.27 -6.38
N ARG A 29 5.07 31.14 -6.09
CA ARG A 29 6.02 30.38 -6.92
C ARG A 29 5.64 28.91 -6.98
N GLU A 30 5.25 28.32 -5.84
CA GLU A 30 4.81 26.93 -5.79
C GLU A 30 3.50 26.73 -6.55
N ALA A 31 2.53 27.64 -6.42
CA ALA A 31 1.28 27.59 -7.17
C ALA A 31 1.52 27.61 -8.70
N GLN A 32 2.41 28.49 -9.18
CA GLN A 32 2.78 28.54 -10.59
C GLN A 32 3.42 27.23 -11.07
N ARG A 33 4.40 26.70 -10.32
CA ARG A 33 5.01 25.40 -10.62
C ARG A 33 3.96 24.27 -10.64
N ARG A 34 3.00 24.27 -9.72
CA ARG A 34 1.95 23.24 -9.67
C ARG A 34 1.00 23.32 -10.85
N VAL A 35 0.66 24.51 -11.33
CA VAL A 35 -0.14 24.67 -12.55
C VAL A 35 0.56 24.02 -13.76
N GLU A 36 1.86 24.23 -13.92
CA GLU A 36 2.64 23.61 -15.00
C GLU A 36 2.65 22.08 -14.91
N VAL A 37 2.91 21.55 -13.71
CA VAL A 37 2.88 20.10 -13.45
C VAL A 37 1.50 19.50 -13.71
N LEU A 38 0.43 20.18 -13.30
CA LEU A 38 -0.95 19.71 -13.54
C LEU A 38 -1.31 19.69 -15.03
N ARG A 39 -0.87 20.69 -15.80
CA ARG A 39 -1.05 20.70 -17.26
C ARG A 39 -0.30 19.57 -17.95
N GLU A 40 0.92 19.27 -17.49
CA GLU A 40 1.69 18.14 -18.01
C GLU A 40 1.01 16.80 -17.67
N LEU A 41 0.51 16.64 -16.44
CA LEU A 41 -0.23 15.45 -16.01
C LEU A 41 -1.52 15.26 -16.83
N ASP A 42 -2.30 16.32 -17.08
CA ASP A 42 -3.50 16.24 -17.92
C ASP A 42 -3.15 15.77 -19.34
N ARG A 43 -2.10 16.33 -19.95
CA ARG A 43 -1.63 15.91 -21.27
C ARG A 43 -1.23 14.43 -21.30
N LYS A 44 -0.48 13.98 -20.29
CA LYS A 44 -0.09 12.57 -20.14
C LYS A 44 -1.32 11.67 -20.01
N LEU A 45 -2.28 12.03 -19.13
CA LEU A 45 -3.49 11.25 -18.91
C LEU A 45 -4.37 11.12 -20.16
N ARG A 46 -4.54 12.21 -20.92
CA ARG A 46 -5.26 12.18 -22.21
C ARG A 46 -4.60 11.22 -23.20
N GLY A 47 -3.27 11.19 -23.25
CA GLY A 47 -2.51 10.24 -24.06
C GLY A 47 -2.72 8.77 -23.66
N LEU A 48 -3.18 8.50 -22.43
CA LEU A 48 -3.48 7.13 -21.96
C LEU A 48 -4.90 6.69 -22.24
N GLY A 49 -5.79 7.60 -22.63
CA GLY A 49 -7.20 7.27 -22.86
C GLY A 49 -7.37 6.11 -23.86
N SER A 50 -6.54 6.05 -24.90
CA SER A 50 -6.56 4.97 -25.90
C SER A 50 -6.09 3.61 -25.37
N LEU A 51 -5.34 3.58 -24.27
CA LEU A 51 -4.82 2.35 -23.66
C LEU A 51 -5.73 1.78 -22.57
N LEU A 52 -6.71 2.57 -22.11
CA LEU A 52 -7.61 2.22 -21.01
C LEU A 52 -8.98 1.84 -21.57
N SER A 53 -9.34 0.56 -21.46
CA SER A 53 -10.69 0.08 -21.73
C SER A 53 -11.49 0.04 -20.43
N PHE A 54 -12.65 0.69 -20.43
CA PHE A 54 -13.58 0.67 -19.31
C PHE A 54 -14.81 -0.16 -19.68
N ARG A 55 -15.29 -0.96 -18.75
CA ARG A 55 -16.55 -1.71 -18.86
C ARG A 55 -17.45 -1.30 -17.71
N ALA A 56 -18.71 -1.03 -18.02
CA ALA A 56 -19.72 -0.83 -16.99
C ALA A 56 -19.91 -2.14 -16.20
N VAL A 57 -20.09 -2.03 -14.89
CA VAL A 57 -20.45 -3.17 -14.05
C VAL A 57 -21.95 -3.40 -14.22
N GLY A 58 -22.36 -4.61 -14.59
CA GLY A 58 -23.76 -4.99 -14.78
C GLY A 58 -24.48 -5.31 -13.46
N GLU A 59 -25.78 -5.57 -13.56
CA GLU A 59 -26.66 -5.98 -12.45
C GLU A 59 -26.80 -7.51 -12.37
N ASP A 60 -25.68 -8.24 -12.45
CA ASP A 60 -25.71 -9.70 -12.34
C ASP A 60 -26.05 -10.16 -10.90
N ASP A 61 -26.67 -11.34 -10.78
CA ASP A 61 -26.99 -11.93 -9.47
C ASP A 61 -25.71 -12.41 -8.75
N TRP A 62 -25.27 -11.60 -7.79
CA TRP A 62 -24.06 -11.81 -7.01
C TRP A 62 -24.31 -12.58 -5.71
N ARG A 63 -25.57 -12.85 -5.35
CA ARG A 63 -25.92 -13.43 -4.03
C ARG A 63 -25.37 -14.83 -3.81
N GLY A 64 -25.15 -15.57 -4.89
CA GLY A 64 -24.53 -16.90 -4.83
C GLY A 64 -23.01 -16.89 -4.74
N LEU A 65 -22.35 -15.75 -4.95
CA LEU A 65 -20.89 -15.67 -4.96
C LEU A 65 -20.33 -15.73 -3.55
N ARG A 66 -19.31 -16.56 -3.38
CA ARG A 66 -18.49 -16.59 -2.17
C ARG A 66 -17.29 -15.66 -2.35
N VAL A 67 -17.25 -14.54 -1.62
CA VAL A 67 -16.27 -13.48 -1.78
C VAL A 67 -15.43 -13.31 -0.52
N GLY A 68 -14.13 -13.52 -0.63
CA GLY A 68 -13.16 -13.19 0.41
C GLY A 68 -12.76 -11.72 0.33
N VAL A 69 -12.75 -11.00 1.45
CA VAL A 69 -12.28 -9.61 1.56
C VAL A 69 -11.15 -9.56 2.56
N VAL A 70 -10.02 -9.00 2.16
CA VAL A 70 -8.79 -8.96 2.97
C VAL A 70 -8.32 -7.52 3.17
N ASP A 71 -8.01 -7.20 4.42
CA ASP A 71 -7.42 -5.91 4.81
C ASP A 71 -6.37 -6.13 5.90
N GLY A 72 -5.35 -5.27 5.89
CA GLY A 72 -4.25 -5.29 6.83
C GLY A 72 -4.04 -3.94 7.47
N SER A 73 -3.56 -3.96 8.71
CA SER A 73 -3.32 -2.76 9.48
C SER A 73 -1.99 -2.79 10.18
N CYS A 74 -1.34 -1.63 10.22
CA CYS A 74 -0.14 -1.40 11.00
C CYS A 74 -0.05 0.11 11.33
N PRO A 75 0.65 0.49 12.41
CA PRO A 75 0.84 1.89 12.75
C PRO A 75 1.62 2.63 11.64
N PRO A 76 1.47 3.97 11.55
CA PRO A 76 2.18 4.78 10.55
C PRO A 76 3.70 4.69 10.71
N SER A 77 4.18 4.53 11.94
CA SER A 77 5.57 4.33 12.33
C SER A 77 5.66 3.40 13.54
N PRO A 78 6.75 2.63 13.70
CA PRO A 78 7.04 1.93 14.94
C PRO A 78 7.14 2.88 16.13
N ASP A 79 6.77 2.39 17.30
CA ASP A 79 6.98 3.07 18.57
C ASP A 79 8.45 2.89 18.98
N VAL A 80 9.13 3.98 19.34
CA VAL A 80 10.57 3.99 19.62
C VAL A 80 10.79 4.17 21.11
N ARG A 81 11.48 3.21 21.74
CA ARG A 81 11.81 3.22 23.16
C ARG A 81 13.31 3.07 23.37
N LEU A 82 13.72 3.18 24.64
CA LEU A 82 15.05 2.78 25.09
C LEU A 82 15.25 1.29 24.76
N GLY A 83 16.27 0.98 23.96
CA GLY A 83 16.63 -0.38 23.56
C GLY A 83 16.12 -0.83 22.19
N GLY A 84 15.10 -0.18 21.61
CA GLY A 84 14.62 -0.55 20.29
C GLY A 84 13.33 0.12 19.86
N SER A 85 12.87 -0.27 18.67
CA SER A 85 11.57 0.08 18.12
C SER A 85 10.70 -1.17 17.97
N TYR A 86 9.42 -1.05 18.29
CA TYR A 86 8.45 -2.12 18.09
C TYR A 86 7.22 -1.64 17.32
N ALA A 87 6.61 -2.55 16.57
CA ALA A 87 5.36 -2.29 15.87
C ALA A 87 4.56 -3.57 15.71
N LEU A 88 3.26 -3.47 15.97
CA LEU A 88 2.30 -4.53 15.66
C LEU A 88 1.78 -4.37 14.24
N PHE A 89 1.52 -5.48 13.58
CA PHE A 89 0.80 -5.52 12.31
C PHE A 89 -0.18 -6.70 12.34
N CYS A 90 -1.26 -6.57 11.60
CA CYS A 90 -2.25 -7.62 11.48
C CYS A 90 -2.83 -7.66 10.07
N SER A 91 -3.44 -8.80 9.77
CA SER A 91 -4.26 -9.04 8.60
C SER A 91 -5.51 -9.75 9.05
N SER A 92 -6.63 -9.42 8.43
CA SER A 92 -7.87 -10.14 8.63
C SER A 92 -8.51 -10.42 7.28
N PHE A 93 -9.22 -11.53 7.21
CA PHE A 93 -10.11 -11.80 6.09
C PHE A 93 -11.52 -12.07 6.58
N LYS A 94 -12.47 -11.79 5.71
CA LYS A 94 -13.89 -12.14 5.88
C LYS A 94 -14.38 -12.76 4.60
N ILE A 95 -15.09 -13.88 4.70
CA ILE A 95 -15.70 -14.56 3.56
C ILE A 95 -17.20 -14.40 3.65
N PHE A 96 -17.76 -13.74 2.64
CA PHE A 96 -19.19 -13.55 2.50
C PHE A 96 -19.77 -14.48 1.44
N GLN A 97 -21.01 -14.91 1.61
CA GLN A 97 -21.83 -15.48 0.55
C GLN A 97 -23.08 -14.62 0.42
N GLY A 98 -23.16 -13.84 -0.66
CA GLY A 98 -24.14 -12.76 -0.73
C GLY A 98 -23.93 -11.77 0.43
N ASP A 99 -24.99 -11.57 1.22
CA ASP A 99 -24.99 -10.67 2.38
C ASP A 99 -24.53 -11.35 3.70
N GLU A 100 -24.33 -12.66 3.68
CA GLU A 100 -24.04 -13.44 4.87
C GLU A 100 -22.54 -13.60 5.09
N LEU A 101 -22.05 -13.35 6.30
CA LEU A 101 -20.69 -13.66 6.72
C LEU A 101 -20.61 -15.15 7.09
N ILE A 102 -19.86 -15.93 6.30
CA ILE A 102 -19.74 -17.39 6.47
C ILE A 102 -18.49 -17.77 7.26
N ASP A 103 -17.43 -16.96 7.16
CA ASP A 103 -16.14 -17.28 7.76
C ASP A 103 -15.30 -16.02 7.96
N GLU A 104 -14.41 -16.04 8.93
CA GLU A 104 -13.44 -14.97 9.16
C GLU A 104 -12.19 -15.52 9.83
N GLY A 105 -11.07 -14.86 9.59
CA GLY A 105 -9.80 -15.23 10.18
C GLY A 105 -8.92 -14.04 10.45
N TYR A 106 -8.02 -14.22 11.42
CA TYR A 106 -7.20 -13.16 11.97
C TYR A 106 -5.77 -13.64 12.14
N SER A 107 -4.83 -12.83 11.68
CA SER A 107 -3.40 -13.08 11.89
C SER A 107 -2.73 -11.81 12.37
N SER A 108 -1.76 -11.95 13.26
CA SER A 108 -1.01 -10.81 13.77
C SER A 108 0.48 -11.09 13.84
N GLY A 109 1.25 -10.03 13.94
CA GLY A 109 2.68 -10.12 14.13
C GLY A 109 3.26 -8.86 14.76
N MET A 110 4.51 -9.00 15.19
CA MET A 110 5.26 -7.94 15.85
C MET A 110 6.66 -7.84 15.24
N LEU A 111 7.02 -6.65 14.81
CA LEU A 111 8.38 -6.31 14.44
C LEU A 111 9.08 -5.68 15.65
N PHE A 112 10.22 -6.24 16.06
CA PHE A 112 11.14 -5.62 17.01
C PHE A 112 12.49 -5.39 16.34
N ARG A 113 13.08 -4.19 16.53
CA ARG A 113 14.38 -3.83 15.95
C ARG A 113 15.19 -2.97 16.90
N GLY A 114 16.50 -3.19 16.94
CA GLY A 114 17.43 -2.36 17.71
C GLY A 114 17.55 -0.94 17.16
N ASN A 115 17.89 0.02 18.03
CA ASN A 115 17.99 1.45 17.68
C ASN A 115 19.17 1.78 16.74
N THR A 116 20.13 0.87 16.60
CA THR A 116 21.33 1.05 15.75
C THR A 116 21.16 0.46 14.34
N GLU A 117 20.00 -0.10 14.03
CA GLU A 117 19.81 -0.78 12.75
C GLU A 117 19.64 0.22 11.58
N ARG A 118 20.42 -0.01 10.51
CA ARG A 118 20.58 0.93 9.39
C ARG A 118 19.34 1.10 8.51
N TYR A 119 18.53 0.04 8.39
CA TYR A 119 17.39 0.01 7.47
C TYR A 119 16.11 0.60 8.07
N SER A 120 15.16 1.00 7.23
CA SER A 120 13.93 1.64 7.69
C SER A 120 12.94 0.63 8.30
N SER A 121 12.75 0.67 9.62
CA SER A 121 11.77 -0.18 10.33
C SER A 121 10.35 0.01 9.78
N ARG A 122 10.01 1.23 9.34
CA ARG A 122 8.72 1.52 8.67
C ARG A 122 8.58 0.81 7.33
N ALA A 123 9.66 0.70 6.55
CA ALA A 123 9.62 0.02 5.27
C ALA A 123 9.42 -1.49 5.46
N ILE A 124 10.16 -2.08 6.40
CA ILE A 124 10.05 -3.51 6.76
C ILE A 124 8.65 -3.82 7.29
N LEU A 125 8.16 -3.05 8.26
CA LEU A 125 6.81 -3.21 8.83
C LEU A 125 5.72 -3.26 7.75
N ARG A 126 5.79 -2.36 6.77
CA ARG A 126 4.81 -2.31 5.67
C ARG A 126 4.91 -3.50 4.73
N LEU A 127 6.09 -4.08 4.57
CA LEU A 127 6.28 -5.29 3.76
C LEU A 127 5.80 -6.54 4.50
N LEU A 128 6.03 -6.62 5.82
CA LEU A 128 5.50 -7.69 6.67
C LEU A 128 3.97 -7.67 6.73
N MET A 129 3.36 -6.50 6.95
CA MET A 129 1.91 -6.34 6.90
C MET A 129 1.35 -6.80 5.54
N MET A 130 1.96 -6.35 4.42
CA MET A 130 1.50 -6.77 3.09
C MET A 130 1.73 -8.26 2.84
N ARG A 131 2.79 -8.86 3.38
CA ARG A 131 2.99 -10.31 3.32
C ARG A 131 1.83 -11.03 4.00
N LEU A 132 1.45 -10.57 5.18
CA LEU A 132 0.35 -11.16 5.94
C LEU A 132 -0.98 -11.01 5.21
N GLU A 133 -1.27 -9.86 4.60
CA GLU A 133 -2.44 -9.67 3.70
C GLU A 133 -2.43 -10.68 2.55
N ARG A 134 -1.28 -10.89 1.90
CA ARG A 134 -1.16 -11.83 0.77
C ARG A 134 -1.38 -13.27 1.23
N LYS A 135 -0.88 -13.65 2.40
CA LYS A 135 -1.12 -14.95 3.01
C LYS A 135 -2.60 -15.17 3.32
N SER A 136 -3.26 -14.22 3.99
CA SER A 136 -4.70 -14.29 4.27
C SER A 136 -5.54 -14.38 2.99
N ALA A 137 -5.12 -13.70 1.92
CA ALA A 137 -5.77 -13.84 0.61
C ALA A 137 -5.57 -15.24 0.01
N LEU A 138 -4.36 -15.81 0.07
CA LEU A 138 -4.13 -17.17 -0.41
C LEU A 138 -4.93 -18.20 0.40
N GLU A 139 -5.05 -18.01 1.71
CA GLU A 139 -5.87 -18.84 2.59
C GLU A 139 -7.36 -18.77 2.20
N CYS A 140 -7.88 -17.58 1.85
CA CYS A 140 -9.24 -17.47 1.30
C CYS A 140 -9.43 -18.33 0.05
N LEU A 141 -8.43 -18.38 -0.86
CA LEU A 141 -8.51 -19.26 -2.05
C LEU A 141 -8.58 -20.73 -1.65
N GLU A 142 -7.82 -21.14 -0.65
CA GLU A 142 -7.82 -22.51 -0.12
C GLU A 142 -9.17 -22.87 0.51
N ARG A 143 -9.86 -21.89 1.11
CA ARG A 143 -11.22 -22.03 1.64
C ARG A 143 -12.32 -22.04 0.56
N GLY A 144 -11.96 -21.94 -0.73
CA GLY A 144 -12.88 -22.13 -1.85
C GLY A 144 -13.77 -20.93 -2.17
N VAL A 145 -13.23 -19.71 -2.09
CA VAL A 145 -13.93 -18.50 -2.55
C VAL A 145 -13.92 -18.37 -4.07
N ASP A 146 -14.98 -17.78 -4.64
CA ASP A 146 -15.08 -17.47 -6.06
C ASP A 146 -14.24 -16.25 -6.45
N TRP A 147 -14.20 -15.25 -5.56
CA TRP A 147 -13.50 -13.99 -5.76
C TRP A 147 -12.81 -13.54 -4.49
N ILE A 148 -11.70 -12.83 -4.65
CA ILE A 148 -11.01 -12.14 -3.57
C ILE A 148 -10.95 -10.66 -3.85
N ILE A 149 -11.21 -9.86 -2.82
CA ILE A 149 -11.03 -8.42 -2.80
C ILE A 149 -9.92 -8.11 -1.80
N ILE A 150 -8.88 -7.39 -2.24
CA ILE A 150 -7.81 -6.93 -1.36
C ILE A 150 -7.82 -5.39 -1.28
N ASP A 151 -7.81 -4.84 -0.06
CA ASP A 151 -7.70 -3.39 0.16
C ASP A 151 -6.25 -2.90 -0.03
N GLY A 152 -5.87 -2.75 -1.29
CA GLY A 152 -4.57 -2.21 -1.65
C GLY A 152 -4.12 -2.69 -3.02
N SER A 153 -3.22 -1.93 -3.64
CA SER A 153 -2.66 -2.30 -4.94
C SER A 153 -1.79 -3.57 -4.84
N PHE A 154 -1.88 -4.46 -5.82
CA PHE A 154 -0.99 -5.62 -5.96
C PHE A 154 0.49 -5.24 -5.82
N PHE A 155 0.93 -4.19 -6.50
CA PHE A 155 2.34 -3.79 -6.59
C PHE A 155 2.74 -2.64 -5.65
N GLY A 156 1.95 -2.38 -4.61
CA GLY A 156 2.17 -1.25 -3.70
C GLY A 156 3.48 -1.34 -2.91
N PHE A 157 4.01 -2.55 -2.73
CA PHE A 157 5.24 -2.81 -1.99
C PHE A 157 6.52 -2.37 -2.70
N ARG A 158 6.53 -2.30 -4.04
CA ARG A 158 7.73 -2.11 -4.88
C ARG A 158 8.64 -0.94 -4.48
N TYR A 159 8.04 0.18 -4.06
CA TYR A 159 8.79 1.40 -3.70
C TYR A 159 9.63 1.22 -2.43
N ARG A 160 9.30 0.20 -1.64
CA ARG A 160 9.96 -0.10 -0.36
C ARG A 160 11.06 -1.15 -0.51
N CYS A 161 11.04 -1.98 -1.55
CA CYS A 161 12.00 -3.07 -1.77
C CYS A 161 13.46 -2.61 -1.66
N ARG A 162 13.84 -1.52 -2.34
CA ARG A 162 15.22 -1.01 -2.31
C ARG A 162 15.72 -0.56 -0.94
N ARG A 163 14.80 -0.20 -0.05
CA ARG A 163 15.16 0.28 1.28
C ARG A 163 15.47 -0.85 2.24
N VAL A 164 15.22 -2.10 1.82
CA VAL A 164 15.28 -3.26 2.70
C VAL A 164 15.97 -4.46 2.07
N GLU A 165 16.39 -4.41 0.81
CA GLU A 165 16.88 -5.58 0.06
C GLU A 165 18.00 -6.33 0.79
N GLU A 166 18.96 -5.59 1.34
CA GLU A 166 20.10 -6.07 2.13
C GLU A 166 19.82 -6.09 3.65
N ALA A 167 18.56 -5.90 4.06
CA ALA A 167 18.20 -5.92 5.49
C ALA A 167 18.00 -7.35 5.97
N GLU A 168 18.53 -7.64 7.15
CA GLU A 168 18.15 -8.80 7.95
C GLU A 168 17.29 -8.32 9.10
N PHE A 169 16.22 -9.06 9.40
CA PHE A 169 15.31 -8.72 10.47
C PHE A 169 14.61 -9.95 11.01
N THR A 170 14.28 -9.88 12.29
CA THR A 170 13.47 -10.85 13.01
C THR A 170 12.11 -10.24 13.32
N TRP A 171 11.06 -11.05 13.25
CA TRP A 171 9.73 -10.66 13.66
C TRP A 171 9.00 -11.88 14.22
N TYR A 172 7.89 -11.61 14.88
CA TYR A 172 7.03 -12.62 15.47
C TYR A 172 5.72 -12.68 14.70
N GLU A 173 5.17 -13.87 14.49
CA GLU A 173 3.83 -14.08 13.93
C GLU A 173 3.04 -14.99 14.87
N ALA A 174 1.78 -14.65 15.10
CA ALA A 174 0.83 -15.48 15.83
C ALA A 174 -0.20 -16.05 14.87
N ASP A 175 -0.49 -17.33 15.02
CA ASP A 175 -1.61 -17.99 14.34
C ASP A 175 -2.95 -17.78 15.09
N GLU A 176 -4.04 -18.34 14.55
CA GLU A 176 -5.37 -18.27 15.18
C GLU A 176 -5.42 -18.98 16.54
N GLY A 177 -4.51 -19.93 16.80
CA GLY A 177 -4.36 -20.62 18.09
C GLY A 177 -3.60 -19.80 19.14
N GLY A 178 -2.99 -18.67 18.74
CA GLY A 178 -2.20 -17.81 19.60
C GLY A 178 -0.76 -18.30 19.81
N GLU A 179 -0.31 -19.32 19.08
CA GLU A 179 1.09 -19.74 19.13
C GLU A 179 1.96 -18.72 18.41
N VAL A 180 2.96 -18.19 19.12
CA VAL A 180 3.86 -17.15 18.59
C VAL A 180 5.14 -17.80 18.09
N MET A 181 5.40 -17.67 16.79
CA MET A 181 6.62 -18.13 16.16
C MET A 181 7.58 -16.96 15.91
N GLU A 182 8.85 -17.17 16.24
CA GLU A 182 9.93 -16.27 15.84
C GLU A 182 10.40 -16.61 14.41
N LEU A 183 10.39 -15.61 13.53
CA LEU A 183 10.77 -15.72 12.14
C LEU A 183 11.92 -14.75 11.85
N SER A 184 12.88 -15.19 11.05
CA SER A 184 13.97 -14.35 10.56
C SER A 184 14.14 -14.53 9.05
N SER A 185 14.46 -13.44 8.37
CA SER A 185 14.65 -13.44 6.92
C SER A 185 15.47 -12.26 6.45
N THR A 186 15.88 -12.32 5.19
CA THR A 186 16.44 -11.17 4.47
C THR A 186 15.33 -10.44 3.74
N GLY A 187 15.52 -9.14 3.48
CA GLY A 187 14.57 -8.38 2.68
C GLY A 187 14.44 -8.93 1.27
N GLU A 188 15.53 -9.37 0.65
CA GLU A 188 15.49 -10.09 -0.64
C GLU A 188 14.53 -11.29 -0.62
N LYS A 189 14.60 -12.16 0.40
CA LYS A 189 13.70 -13.31 0.54
C LYS A 189 12.25 -12.88 0.74
N LEU A 190 11.99 -11.89 1.60
CA LEU A 190 10.66 -11.32 1.81
C LEU A 190 10.09 -10.74 0.51
N ILE A 191 10.91 -10.02 -0.26
CA ILE A 191 10.52 -9.46 -1.56
C ILE A 191 10.14 -10.61 -2.50
N ARG A 192 10.97 -11.64 -2.64
CA ARG A 192 10.68 -12.80 -3.50
C ARG A 192 9.38 -13.50 -3.12
N GLU A 193 9.13 -13.71 -1.83
CA GLU A 193 7.87 -14.25 -1.32
C GLU A 193 6.67 -13.38 -1.74
N LEU A 194 6.74 -12.07 -1.52
CA LEU A 194 5.70 -11.13 -1.95
C LEU A 194 5.44 -11.16 -3.46
N PHE A 195 6.50 -11.25 -4.28
CA PHE A 195 6.38 -11.38 -5.73
C PHE A 195 5.65 -12.67 -6.12
N ARG A 196 6.06 -13.81 -5.55
CA ARG A 196 5.44 -15.12 -5.79
C ARG A 196 3.98 -15.16 -5.38
N ASP A 197 3.66 -14.66 -4.19
CA ASP A 197 2.29 -14.70 -3.67
C ASP A 197 1.39 -13.71 -4.41
N THR A 198 1.93 -12.54 -4.79
CA THR A 198 1.23 -11.60 -5.69
C THR A 198 0.97 -12.23 -7.06
N ARG A 199 1.91 -13.03 -7.61
CA ARG A 199 1.70 -13.74 -8.87
C ARG A 199 0.55 -14.73 -8.77
N ARG A 200 0.52 -15.56 -7.72
CA ARG A 200 -0.58 -16.51 -7.47
C ARG A 200 -1.94 -15.80 -7.42
N LEU A 201 -2.01 -14.63 -6.77
CA LEU A 201 -3.24 -13.84 -6.70
C LEU A 201 -3.62 -13.20 -8.03
N LEU A 202 -2.65 -12.77 -8.85
CA LEU A 202 -2.93 -12.23 -10.19
C LEU A 202 -3.46 -13.30 -11.15
N ASP A 203 -3.06 -14.57 -10.97
CA ASP A 203 -3.55 -15.69 -11.76
C ASP A 203 -4.92 -16.21 -11.27
N ALA A 204 -5.35 -15.79 -10.07
CA ALA A 204 -6.64 -16.12 -9.49
C ALA A 204 -7.70 -15.02 -9.80
N LYS A 205 -8.95 -15.29 -9.42
CA LYS A 205 -10.05 -14.31 -9.45
C LYS A 205 -9.90 -13.29 -8.31
N THR A 206 -8.87 -12.46 -8.37
CA THR A 206 -8.58 -11.45 -7.33
C THR A 206 -8.65 -10.03 -7.88
N VAL A 207 -9.31 -9.15 -7.14
CA VAL A 207 -9.45 -7.73 -7.42
C VAL A 207 -8.76 -6.92 -6.33
N ALA A 208 -7.91 -5.98 -6.74
CA ALA A 208 -7.27 -5.02 -5.86
C ALA A 208 -8.04 -3.70 -5.86
N ILE A 209 -8.42 -3.20 -4.69
CA ILE A 209 -9.08 -1.90 -4.55
C ILE A 209 -8.03 -0.82 -4.25
N VAL A 210 -8.03 0.25 -5.04
CA VAL A 210 -7.09 1.37 -4.88
C VAL A 210 -7.87 2.66 -4.62
N LYS A 211 -8.13 2.96 -3.33
CA LYS A 211 -9.09 4.00 -2.90
C LYS A 211 -8.63 5.46 -3.13
N ARG A 212 -7.34 5.78 -2.95
CA ARG A 212 -6.88 7.19 -2.79
C ARG A 212 -6.24 7.83 -4.02
N VAL A 213 -5.59 7.07 -4.87
CA VAL A 213 -4.80 7.61 -5.98
C VAL A 213 -5.17 6.88 -7.25
N ARG A 214 -6.14 7.41 -8.02
CA ARG A 214 -6.64 6.77 -9.26
C ARG A 214 -5.50 6.49 -10.26
N THR A 215 -4.48 7.35 -10.30
CA THR A 215 -3.29 7.15 -11.13
C THR A 215 -2.44 5.97 -10.68
N ALA A 216 -2.49 5.57 -9.40
CA ALA A 216 -1.82 4.37 -8.92
C ALA A 216 -2.48 3.08 -9.44
N ALA A 217 -3.78 3.10 -9.73
CA ALA A 217 -4.47 1.99 -10.39
C ALA A 217 -4.01 1.85 -11.85
N ILE A 218 -3.87 2.97 -12.57
CA ILE A 218 -3.30 3.00 -13.93
C ILE A 218 -1.87 2.45 -13.93
N ASP A 219 -1.04 2.87 -12.99
CA ASP A 219 0.31 2.33 -12.79
C ASP A 219 0.29 0.81 -12.59
N GLY A 220 -0.62 0.30 -11.75
CA GLY A 220 -0.77 -1.13 -11.51
C GLY A 220 -1.16 -1.91 -12.76
N PHE A 221 -2.12 -1.39 -13.53
CA PHE A 221 -2.56 -1.98 -14.81
C PHE A 221 -1.42 -2.10 -15.84
N LEU A 222 -0.55 -1.09 -15.91
CA LEU A 222 0.57 -1.11 -16.85
C LEU A 222 1.64 -2.13 -16.46
N LEU A 223 1.86 -2.30 -15.16
CA LEU A 223 2.78 -3.32 -14.65
C LEU A 223 2.24 -4.72 -14.86
N SER A 224 0.95 -4.96 -14.63
CA SER A 224 0.37 -6.29 -14.81
C SER A 224 0.51 -6.76 -16.25
N ARG A 225 0.35 -5.85 -17.23
CA ARG A 225 0.59 -6.14 -18.66
C ARG A 225 2.03 -6.51 -19.01
N ARG A 226 3.00 -6.16 -18.17
CA ARG A 226 4.43 -6.45 -18.38
C ARG A 226 5.00 -7.37 -17.30
N TRP A 227 4.13 -8.05 -16.56
CA TRP A 227 4.52 -8.79 -15.38
C TRP A 227 5.56 -9.87 -15.67
N SER A 228 5.34 -10.69 -16.69
CA SER A 228 6.27 -11.76 -17.07
C SER A 228 7.68 -11.23 -17.35
N SER A 229 7.79 -10.02 -17.93
CA SER A 229 9.09 -9.39 -18.16
C SER A 229 9.71 -8.80 -16.90
N ILE A 230 8.90 -8.34 -15.93
CA ILE A 230 9.37 -7.81 -14.65
C ILE A 230 9.90 -8.95 -13.77
N GLU A 231 9.18 -10.06 -13.71
CA GLU A 231 9.52 -11.23 -12.92
C GLU A 231 10.78 -11.92 -13.42
N ALA A 232 10.92 -12.09 -14.74
CA ALA A 232 12.09 -12.70 -15.35
C ALA A 232 13.36 -11.83 -15.27
N ALA A 233 13.27 -10.58 -14.79
CA ALA A 233 14.41 -9.70 -14.68
C ALA A 233 15.30 -10.12 -13.50
N SER A 234 16.62 -10.12 -13.72
CA SER A 234 17.61 -10.27 -12.65
C SER A 234 17.47 -9.19 -11.57
N ASN A 235 16.95 -8.02 -11.95
CA ASN A 235 16.57 -6.94 -11.04
C ASN A 235 15.13 -6.46 -11.33
N PRO A 236 14.11 -7.06 -10.69
CA PRO A 236 12.72 -6.66 -10.87
C PRO A 236 12.46 -5.18 -10.55
N ALA A 237 13.19 -4.63 -9.57
CA ALA A 237 13.04 -3.23 -9.16
C ALA A 237 13.57 -2.24 -10.21
N GLU A 238 14.54 -2.65 -11.02
CA GLU A 238 15.03 -1.87 -12.16
C GLU A 238 14.08 -1.97 -13.36
N ARG A 239 13.64 -3.19 -13.71
CA ARG A 239 12.71 -3.41 -14.83
C ARG A 239 11.39 -2.66 -14.66
N ILE A 240 10.89 -2.56 -13.43
CA ILE A 240 9.71 -1.75 -13.08
C ILE A 240 9.91 -0.26 -13.43
N ARG A 241 11.13 0.30 -13.30
CA ARG A 241 11.40 1.71 -13.67
C ARG A 241 11.32 1.89 -15.18
N GLU A 242 11.86 0.96 -15.95
CA GLU A 242 11.79 1.02 -17.42
C GLU A 242 10.34 0.99 -17.92
N VAL A 243 9.49 0.18 -17.29
CA VAL A 243 8.04 0.16 -17.59
C VAL A 243 7.38 1.53 -17.32
N LYS A 244 7.89 2.30 -16.35
CA LYS A 244 7.44 3.66 -16.07
C LYS A 244 8.06 4.72 -16.99
N MET A 245 9.29 4.51 -17.47
CA MET A 245 10.07 5.48 -18.28
C MET A 245 9.74 5.46 -19.77
N ILE A 246 8.86 4.58 -20.25
CA ILE A 246 8.34 4.62 -21.64
C ILE A 246 7.34 5.80 -21.82
N ARG A 247 7.54 6.90 -21.09
CA ARG A 247 6.71 8.10 -21.05
C ARG A 247 7.50 9.34 -20.70
#